data_AF-A0A6I5HSQ7-F1
#
_entry.id   AF-A0A6I5HSQ7-F1
#
_cell.length_a   1.000
_cell.length_b   1.000
_cell.length_c   1.000
_cell.angle_alpha   90.00
_cell.angle_beta   90.00
_cell.angle_gamma   90.00
#
_symmetry.space_group_name_H-M   'P 1'
#
loop_
_entity.id
_entity.type
_entity.pdbx_description
1 polymer ?
#
loop_
_entity_poly.entity_id
_entity_poly.type
_entity_poly.pdbx_seq_one_letter_code
_entity_poly.pdbx_strand_id
1 'polypeptide(L)'
;MIGNGKQDMAVIVVRDADAVAAALREALERAGDAERPGLERALGLVVAQSGVPDAELRGGWAGRRIRAAGHEGPLDSVAAVKALRTAEPGLSLRQAVRLSREAAALTEKAG
;
A
#
# COMPACT_ATOMS: atom_id res chain seq x y z
N MET A 1 -12.39 18.45 25.92
CA MET A 1 -11.11 17.77 25.65
C MET A 1 -11.27 16.99 24.34
N ILE A 2 -10.81 17.54 23.22
CA ILE A 2 -10.86 16.84 21.92
C ILE A 2 -9.51 16.14 21.76
N GLY A 3 -9.48 14.85 22.04
CA GLY A 3 -8.33 14.01 21.76
C GLY A 3 -8.28 13.72 20.26
N ASN A 4 -7.60 14.56 19.49
CA ASN A 4 -7.11 14.17 18.17
C ASN A 4 -6.05 13.09 18.39
N GLY A 5 -6.48 11.83 18.45
CA GLY A 5 -5.59 10.69 18.39
C GLY A 5 -4.82 10.76 17.08
N LYS A 6 -3.63 11.38 17.10
CA LYS A 6 -2.67 11.32 16.00
C LYS A 6 -2.47 9.83 15.72
N GLN A 7 -3.08 9.35 14.65
CA GLN A 7 -2.76 8.05 14.09
C GLN A 7 -1.25 8.12 13.84
N ASP A 8 -0.49 7.34 14.59
CA ASP A 8 0.97 7.28 14.56
C ASP A 8 1.38 6.62 13.23
N MET A 9 1.14 7.32 12.12
CA MET A 9 1.25 6.84 10.75
C MET A 9 2.66 7.14 10.24
N ALA A 10 3.56 6.17 10.42
CA ALA A 10 4.93 6.26 9.93
C ALA A 10 5.04 6.20 8.39
N VAL A 11 4.02 5.64 7.74
CA VAL A 11 3.92 5.47 6.29
C VAL A 11 2.60 6.08 5.84
N ILE A 12 2.68 7.12 5.01
CA ILE A 12 1.51 7.78 4.43
C ILE A 12 1.19 7.11 3.09
N VAL A 13 -0.06 6.71 2.90
CA VAL A 13 -0.56 6.19 1.62
C VAL A 13 -1.17 7.35 0.85
N VAL A 14 -0.66 7.60 -0.35
CA VAL A 14 -1.22 8.60 -1.28
C VAL A 14 -2.08 7.86 -2.32
N ARG A 15 -3.31 8.31 -2.52
CA ARG A 15 -4.32 7.67 -3.36
C ARG A 15 -4.52 8.43 -4.67
N ASP A 16 -3.55 8.33 -5.57
CA ASP A 16 -3.67 8.93 -6.90
C ASP A 16 -4.69 8.19 -7.79
N ALA A 17 -5.01 6.93 -7.45
CA ALA A 17 -5.97 6.12 -8.20
C ALA A 17 -7.36 6.77 -8.30
N ASP A 18 -7.81 7.51 -7.28
CA ASP A 18 -9.12 8.17 -7.30
C ASP A 18 -9.14 9.35 -8.28
N ALA A 19 -8.07 10.14 -8.32
CA ALA A 19 -7.91 11.23 -9.27
C ALA A 19 -7.81 10.71 -10.71
N VAL A 20 -7.06 9.62 -10.91
CA VAL A 20 -6.97 8.95 -12.23
C VAL A 20 -8.32 8.36 -12.64
N ALA A 21 -9.07 7.75 -11.73
CA ALA A 21 -10.41 7.24 -12.01
C ALA A 21 -11.38 8.36 -12.41
N ALA A 22 -11.29 9.53 -11.77
CA ALA A 22 -12.08 10.70 -12.16
C ALA A 22 -11.72 11.16 -13.58
N ALA A 23 -10.44 11.32 -13.90
CA ALA A 23 -9.97 11.70 -15.23
C ALA A 23 -10.39 10.70 -16.32
N LEU A 24 -10.36 9.39 -16.03
CA LEU A 24 -10.81 8.36 -16.98
C LEU A 24 -12.32 8.40 -17.22
N ARG A 25 -13.13 8.66 -16.19
CA ARG A 25 -14.58 8.86 -16.36
C ARG A 25 -14.87 10.08 -17.25
N GLU A 26 -14.19 11.20 -17.01
CA GLU A 26 -14.33 12.40 -17.86
C GLU A 26 -13.89 12.16 -19.31
N ALA A 27 -12.87 11.32 -19.54
CA ALA A 27 -12.45 10.94 -20.88
C ALA A 27 -13.51 10.06 -21.56
N LEU A 28 -14.13 9.12 -20.84
CA LEU A 28 -15.20 8.25 -21.36
C LEU A 28 -16.44 9.01 -21.80
N GLU A 29 -16.79 10.10 -21.11
CA GLU A 29 -17.90 10.97 -21.53
C GLU A 29 -17.65 11.62 -22.90
N ARG A 30 -16.38 11.80 -23.28
CA ARG A 30 -15.97 12.44 -24.54
C ARG A 30 -15.45 11.45 -25.59
N ALA A 31 -15.32 10.18 -25.24
CA ALA A 31 -14.71 9.16 -26.08
C ALA A 31 -15.62 8.73 -27.23
N GLY A 32 -15.07 8.70 -28.44
CA GLY A 32 -15.68 8.03 -29.59
C GLY A 32 -15.61 6.51 -29.50
N ASP A 33 -16.33 5.82 -30.39
CA ASP A 33 -16.51 4.36 -30.34
C ASP A 33 -15.20 3.55 -30.39
N ALA A 34 -14.17 4.09 -31.05
CA ALA A 34 -12.88 3.43 -31.17
C ALA A 34 -12.07 3.41 -29.85
N GLU A 35 -12.17 4.46 -29.03
CA GLU A 35 -11.36 4.64 -27.82
C GLU A 35 -12.06 4.11 -26.56
N ARG A 36 -13.41 4.09 -26.58
CA ARG A 36 -14.26 3.72 -25.45
C ARG A 36 -13.91 2.35 -24.83
N PRO A 37 -13.74 1.24 -25.59
CA PRO A 37 -13.42 -0.06 -24.98
C PRO A 37 -12.06 -0.07 -24.26
N GLY A 38 -11.10 0.72 -24.73
CA GLY A 38 -9.79 0.85 -24.08
C GLY A 38 -9.88 1.60 -22.76
N LEU A 39 -10.62 2.71 -22.75
CA LEU A 39 -10.83 3.54 -21.56
C LEU A 39 -11.67 2.82 -20.48
N GLU A 40 -12.66 2.03 -20.87
CA GLU A 40 -13.44 1.20 -19.95
C GLU A 40 -12.56 0.15 -19.25
N ARG A 41 -11.68 -0.51 -20.00
CA ARG A 41 -10.70 -1.46 -19.43
C ARG A 41 -9.74 -0.73 -18.47
N ALA A 42 -9.22 0.43 -18.87
CA ALA A 42 -8.34 1.23 -18.02
C ALA A 42 -9.04 1.63 -16.72
N LEU A 43 -10.28 2.10 -16.79
CA LEU A 43 -11.08 2.47 -15.61
C LEU A 43 -11.29 1.26 -14.69
N GLY A 44 -11.61 0.09 -15.25
CA GLY A 44 -11.76 -1.15 -14.50
C GLY A 44 -10.50 -1.51 -13.69
N LEU A 45 -9.32 -1.39 -14.29
CA LEU A 45 -8.04 -1.63 -13.61
C LEU A 45 -7.79 -0.63 -12.48
N VAL A 46 -8.06 0.66 -12.71
CA VAL A 46 -7.83 1.70 -11.71
C VAL A 46 -8.79 1.56 -10.53
N VAL A 47 -10.07 1.25 -10.77
CA VAL A 47 -11.06 1.01 -9.71
C VAL A 47 -10.72 -0.23 -8.89
N ALA A 48 -10.25 -1.31 -9.53
CA ALA A 48 -9.77 -2.48 -8.80
C ALA A 48 -8.60 -2.12 -7.85
N GLN A 49 -7.73 -1.20 -8.29
CA GLN A 49 -6.59 -0.76 -7.50
C GLN A 49 -6.95 0.23 -6.38
N SER A 50 -7.98 1.08 -6.58
CA SER A 50 -8.43 2.01 -5.54
C SER A 50 -9.03 1.29 -4.33
N GLY A 51 -9.62 0.11 -4.54
CA GLY A 51 -10.21 -0.72 -3.48
C GLY A 51 -9.21 -1.44 -2.55
N VAL A 52 -7.91 -1.45 -2.86
CA VAL A 52 -6.91 -2.13 -2.03
C VAL A 52 -6.80 -1.45 -0.67
N PRO A 53 -6.95 -2.13 0.49
CA PRO A 53 -6.85 -1.51 1.80
C PRO A 53 -5.48 -0.89 2.09
N ASP A 54 -5.42 0.22 2.82
CA ASP A 54 -4.14 0.89 3.14
C ASP A 54 -3.15 -0.04 3.87
N ALA A 55 -3.65 -0.94 4.72
CA ALA A 55 -2.81 -1.91 5.44
C ALA A 55 -2.07 -2.84 4.50
N GLU A 56 -2.67 -3.20 3.37
CA GLU A 56 -2.03 -4.04 2.35
C GLU A 56 -0.94 -3.27 1.60
N LEU A 57 -1.19 -2.01 1.28
CA LEU A 57 -0.18 -1.15 0.64
C LEU A 57 1.04 -0.93 1.55
N ARG A 58 0.78 -0.65 2.85
CA ARG A 58 1.84 -0.50 3.85
C ARG A 58 2.58 -1.79 4.10
N GLY A 59 1.89 -2.92 4.21
CA GLY A 59 2.48 -4.25 4.36
C GLY A 59 3.38 -4.59 3.17
N GLY A 60 2.92 -4.33 1.94
CA GLY A 60 3.71 -4.55 0.73
C GLY A 60 4.96 -3.67 0.69
N TRP A 61 4.85 -2.40 1.08
CA TRP A 61 6.00 -1.52 1.23
C TRP A 61 6.99 -2.05 2.29
N ALA A 62 6.51 -2.45 3.46
CA ALA A 62 7.34 -2.93 4.56
C ALA A 62 8.07 -4.23 4.20
N GLY A 63 7.37 -5.18 3.57
CA GLY A 63 7.95 -6.41 3.06
C GLY A 63 9.08 -6.15 2.06
N ARG A 64 8.89 -5.23 1.11
CA ARG A 64 9.96 -4.83 0.17
C ARG A 64 11.16 -4.23 0.88
N ARG A 65 10.96 -3.37 1.88
CA ARG A 65 12.05 -2.77 2.68
C ARG A 65 12.83 -3.81 3.49
N ILE A 66 12.12 -4.73 4.15
CA ILE A 66 12.73 -5.84 4.91
C ILE A 66 13.58 -6.72 3.99
N ARG A 67 13.05 -7.09 2.82
CA ARG A 67 13.75 -7.91 1.83
C ARG A 67 14.96 -7.18 1.24
N ALA A 68 14.82 -5.90 0.92
CA ALA A 68 15.94 -5.08 0.43
C ALA A 68 17.08 -4.93 1.46
N ALA A 69 16.78 -5.06 2.76
CA ALA A 69 17.76 -5.13 3.83
C ALA A 69 18.42 -6.51 4.00
N GLY A 70 18.11 -7.48 3.13
CA GLY A 70 18.71 -8.82 3.11
C GLY A 70 18.05 -9.84 4.04
N HIS A 71 16.88 -9.55 4.63
CA HIS A 71 16.17 -10.52 5.47
C HIS A 71 15.30 -11.44 4.62
N GLU A 72 15.57 -12.75 4.67
CA GLU A 72 14.87 -13.77 3.88
C GLU A 72 13.83 -14.59 4.66
N GLY A 73 13.85 -14.50 6.00
CA GLY A 73 12.98 -15.28 6.89
C GLY A 73 11.55 -14.72 7.03
N PRO A 74 10.77 -15.25 8.01
CA PRO A 74 9.42 -14.78 8.30
C PRO A 74 9.37 -13.28 8.57
N LEU A 75 8.39 -12.59 7.99
CA LEU A 75 8.25 -11.14 8.03
C LEU A 75 7.73 -10.62 9.38
N ASP A 76 7.19 -11.48 10.23
CA ASP A 76 6.72 -11.17 11.58
C ASP A 76 7.80 -11.42 12.66
N SER A 77 8.97 -11.91 12.27
CA SER A 77 10.08 -12.18 13.19
C SER A 77 10.72 -10.91 13.76
N VAL A 78 11.33 -11.02 14.95
CA VAL A 78 12.10 -9.91 15.55
C VAL A 78 13.25 -9.47 14.63
N ALA A 79 13.85 -10.41 13.90
CA ALA A 79 14.90 -10.11 12.91
C ALA A 79 14.36 -9.23 11.76
N ALA A 80 13.15 -9.51 11.26
CA ALA A 80 12.49 -8.68 10.26
C ALA A 80 12.20 -7.26 10.78
N VAL A 81 11.69 -7.15 12.02
CA VAL A 81 11.45 -5.84 12.67
C VAL A 81 12.76 -5.06 12.80
N LYS A 82 13.86 -5.73 13.18
CA LYS A 82 15.18 -5.11 13.27
C LYS A 82 15.67 -4.65 11.90
N ALA A 83 15.54 -5.48 10.87
CA ALA A 83 15.91 -5.14 9.50
C ALA A 83 15.14 -3.91 9.00
N LEU A 84 13.82 -3.86 9.24
CA LEU A 84 12.98 -2.72 8.88
C LEU A 84 13.43 -1.43 9.57
N ARG A 85 13.74 -1.49 10.88
CA ARG A 85 14.19 -0.31 11.63
C ARG A 85 15.60 0.15 11.28
N THR A 86 16.46 -0.76 10.85
CA THR A 86 17.78 -0.40 10.30
C THR A 86 17.62 0.31 8.96
N ALA A 87 16.74 -0.19 8.09
CA ALA A 87 16.46 0.42 6.79
C ALA A 87 15.72 1.76 6.92
N GLU A 88 14.89 1.92 7.96
CA GLU A 88 14.06 3.09 8.20
C GLU A 88 14.20 3.58 9.65
N PRO A 89 15.26 4.33 9.98
CA PRO A 89 15.59 4.72 11.36
C PRO A 89 14.53 5.58 12.05
N GLY A 90 13.67 6.26 11.29
CA GLY A 90 12.58 7.09 11.80
C GLY A 90 11.41 6.31 12.39
N LEU A 91 11.35 4.99 12.20
CA LEU A 91 10.28 4.15 12.73
C LEU A 91 10.45 3.90 14.23
N SER A 92 9.39 4.20 14.98
CA SER A 92 9.23 3.70 16.35
C SER A 92 9.12 2.17 16.34
N LEU A 93 9.45 1.53 17.47
CA LEU A 93 9.33 0.07 17.59
C LEU A 93 7.91 -0.40 17.28
N ARG A 94 6.90 0.30 17.81
CA ARG A 94 5.49 -0.03 17.63
C ARG A 94 5.09 0.05 16.15
N GLN A 95 5.53 1.10 15.45
CA GLN A 95 5.26 1.28 14.03
C GLN A 95 5.90 0.14 13.22
N ALA A 96 7.18 -0.17 13.48
CA ALA A 96 7.88 -1.24 12.79
C ALA A 96 7.24 -2.62 13.01
N VAL A 97 6.84 -2.94 14.24
CA VAL A 97 6.12 -4.20 14.55
C VAL A 97 4.79 -4.28 13.79
N ARG A 98 4.00 -3.20 13.78
CA ARG A 98 2.73 -3.17 13.02
C ARG A 98 2.96 -3.42 11.54
N LEU A 99 3.92 -2.71 10.94
CA LEU A 99 4.25 -2.82 9.52
C LEU A 99 4.78 -4.22 9.14
N SER A 100 5.59 -4.83 10.00
CA SER A 100 6.05 -6.22 9.84
C SER A 100 4.88 -7.22 9.80
N ARG A 101 3.90 -7.05 10.69
CA ARG A 101 2.71 -7.90 10.75
C ARG A 101 1.79 -7.69 9.54
N GLU A 102 1.58 -6.44 9.13
CA GLU A 102 0.86 -6.11 7.90
C GLU A 102 1.53 -6.78 6.69
N ALA A 103 2.87 -6.84 6.64
CA ALA A 103 3.61 -7.54 5.59
C ALA A 103 3.45 -9.08 5.65
N ALA A 104 3.51 -9.67 6.85
CA ALA A 104 3.33 -11.11 7.04
C ALA A 104 1.91 -11.57 6.64
N ALA A 105 0.88 -10.80 7.00
CA ALA A 105 -0.50 -11.10 6.62
C ALA A 105 -0.72 -11.17 5.10
N LEU A 106 0.09 -10.45 4.30
CA LEU A 106 0.03 -10.54 2.83
C LEU A 106 0.63 -11.84 2.30
N THR A 107 1.68 -12.35 2.94
CA THR A 107 2.28 -13.64 2.55
C THR A 107 1.37 -14.81 2.89
N GLU A 108 0.61 -14.72 3.98
CA GLU A 108 -0.40 -15.72 4.35
C GLU A 108 -1.60 -15.72 3.40
N LYS A 109 -2.01 -14.55 2.88
CA LYS A 109 -3.07 -14.46 1.87
C LYS A 109 -2.67 -14.99 0.48
N ALA A 110 -1.37 -15.06 0.19
CA ALA A 110 -0.85 -15.42 -1.12
C ALA A 110 -0.47 -16.91 -1.28
N GLY A 111 -0.42 -17.66 -0.16
CA GLY A 111 -0.17 -19.11 -0.14
C GLY A 111 -1.45 -19.90 0.08
#